data_AF-A0AAU2QFM8-F1
#
_entry.id   AF-A0AAU2QFM8-F1
#
_cell.length_a   1.000
_cell.length_b   1.000
_cell.length_c   1.000
_cell.angle_alpha   90.00
_cell.angle_beta   90.00
_cell.angle_gamma   90.00
#
_symmetry.space_group_name_H-M   'P 1'
#
loop_
_entity.id
_entity.type
_entity.pdbx_description
1 polymer ?
#
loop_
_entity_poly.entity_id
_entity_poly.type
_entity_poly.pdbx_seq_one_letter_code
_entity_poly.pdbx_strand_id
1 'polypeptide(L)'
;MAPESPTVLITVTLPPGSTLDDARHRLGLTENEADTAYGLVPVDPANGTYALLVTAEAGARLQGAPEARGSYQGPFANPKIEPFGPVQPKDDETDEGDGR
;
A
#
# COMPACT_ATOMS: atom_id res chain seq x y z
N MET A 1 -1.52 0.53 -10.06
CA MET A 1 -0.99 1.63 -9.24
C MET A 1 0.38 2.07 -9.77
N ALA A 2 0.72 3.35 -9.75
CA ALA A 2 2.07 3.80 -10.12
C ALA A 2 3.05 3.64 -8.93
N PRO A 3 4.31 3.24 -9.15
CA PRO A 3 5.27 2.94 -8.07
C PRO A 3 5.67 4.13 -7.20
N GLU A 4 5.31 5.36 -7.60
CA GLU A 4 5.69 6.61 -6.93
C GLU A 4 4.54 7.25 -6.13
N SER A 5 3.31 6.71 -6.22
CA SER A 5 2.17 7.30 -5.53
C SER A 5 2.20 6.98 -4.03
N PRO A 6 2.02 7.96 -3.13
CA PRO A 6 1.98 7.70 -1.70
C PRO A 6 0.84 6.73 -1.39
N THR A 7 1.15 5.68 -0.63
CA THR A 7 0.17 4.70 -0.18
C THR A 7 -0.12 4.86 1.30
N VAL A 8 -1.27 4.32 1.69
CA VAL A 8 -1.68 4.17 3.08
C VAL A 8 -2.15 2.75 3.31
N LEU A 9 -1.97 2.27 4.53
CA LEU A 9 -2.46 0.96 4.94
C LEU A 9 -3.88 1.11 5.48
N ILE A 10 -4.78 0.21 5.10
CA ILE A 10 -6.09 0.07 5.71
C ILE A 10 -6.33 -1.38 6.10
N THR A 11 -7.21 -1.59 7.07
CA THR A 11 -7.71 -2.94 7.40
C THR A 11 -9.18 -3.02 7.06
N VAL A 12 -9.62 -4.09 6.41
CA VAL A 12 -11.00 -4.34 6.00
C VAL A 12 -11.50 -5.63 6.64
N THR A 13 -12.78 -5.65 7.02
CA THR A 13 -13.45 -6.86 7.51
C THR A 13 -14.13 -7.58 6.34
N LEU A 14 -13.74 -8.83 6.09
CA LEU A 14 -14.22 -9.68 5.01
C LEU A 14 -14.43 -11.13 5.51
N PRO A 15 -15.27 -11.92 4.83
CA PRO A 15 -15.36 -13.35 5.10
C PRO A 15 -14.00 -14.09 5.03
N PRO A 16 -13.84 -15.22 5.75
CA PRO A 16 -12.68 -16.09 5.58
C PRO A 16 -12.52 -16.56 4.13
N GLY A 17 -11.29 -16.48 3.60
CA GLY A 17 -10.99 -16.90 2.23
C GLY A 17 -11.27 -15.84 1.15
N SER A 18 -11.63 -14.61 1.54
CA SER A 18 -11.77 -13.49 0.60
C SER A 18 -10.47 -13.14 -0.11
N THR A 19 -10.63 -12.59 -1.31
CA THR A 19 -9.56 -12.19 -2.22
C THR A 19 -9.37 -10.68 -2.25
N LEU A 20 -8.29 -10.21 -2.87
CA LEU A 20 -8.06 -8.78 -3.09
C LEU A 20 -9.19 -8.14 -3.92
N ASP A 21 -9.79 -8.89 -4.84
CA ASP A 21 -10.90 -8.39 -5.67
C ASP A 21 -12.17 -8.19 -4.83
N ASP A 22 -12.47 -9.11 -3.90
CA ASP A 22 -13.56 -8.95 -2.92
C ASP A 22 -13.36 -7.69 -2.06
N ALA A 23 -12.12 -7.44 -1.61
CA ALA A 23 -11.77 -6.24 -0.87
C ALA A 23 -12.02 -4.97 -1.69
N ARG A 24 -11.62 -4.97 -2.96
CA ARG A 24 -11.82 -3.84 -3.88
C ARG A 24 -13.29 -3.57 -4.14
N HIS A 25 -14.08 -4.61 -4.40
CA HIS A 25 -15.53 -4.50 -4.55
C HIS A 25 -16.20 -3.98 -3.28
N ARG A 26 -15.80 -4.49 -2.11
CA ARG A 26 -16.34 -4.06 -0.81
C ARG A 26 -16.07 -2.58 -0.53
N LEU A 27 -14.93 -2.07 -0.97
CA LEU A 27 -14.48 -0.70 -0.72
C LEU A 27 -14.74 0.26 -1.89
N GLY A 28 -15.27 -0.20 -3.02
CA GLY A 28 -15.45 0.63 -4.21
C GLY A 28 -14.13 1.16 -4.77
N LEU A 29 -13.11 0.31 -4.77
CA LEU A 29 -11.78 0.59 -5.31
C LEU A 29 -11.64 0.10 -6.75
N THR A 30 -11.03 0.92 -7.58
CA THR A 30 -10.58 0.52 -8.93
C THR A 30 -9.32 -0.34 -8.85
N GLU A 31 -8.95 -0.99 -9.97
CA GLU A 31 -7.73 -1.81 -10.05
C GLU A 31 -6.45 -1.01 -9.74
N ASN A 32 -6.46 0.30 -10.00
CA ASN A 32 -5.29 1.14 -9.84
C ASN A 32 -5.15 1.77 -8.45
N GLU A 33 -6.18 1.66 -7.61
CA GLU A 33 -6.19 2.22 -6.26
C GLU A 33 -5.70 1.23 -5.19
N ALA A 34 -5.61 -0.06 -5.51
CA ALA A 34 -5.05 -1.08 -4.63
C ALA A 34 -3.66 -1.51 -5.13
N ASP A 35 -2.74 -1.74 -4.20
CA ASP A 35 -1.42 -2.28 -4.51
C ASP A 35 -1.49 -3.81 -4.69
N THR A 36 -1.39 -4.28 -5.93
CA THR A 36 -1.44 -5.71 -6.26
C THR A 36 -0.15 -6.45 -5.92
N ALA A 37 0.98 -5.75 -5.78
CA ALA A 37 2.23 -6.36 -5.34
C ALA A 37 2.23 -6.62 -3.83
N TYR A 38 1.60 -5.72 -3.05
CA TYR A 38 1.33 -5.96 -1.63
C TYR A 38 0.24 -7.01 -1.43
N GLY A 39 -0.85 -6.92 -2.19
CA GLY A 39 -1.95 -7.87 -2.16
C GLY A 39 -2.88 -7.71 -0.95
N LEU A 40 -3.56 -8.79 -0.58
CA LEU A 40 -4.44 -8.86 0.59
C LEU A 40 -3.77 -9.74 1.66
N VAL A 41 -3.45 -9.13 2.80
CA VAL A 41 -2.68 -9.79 3.88
C VAL A 41 -3.62 -10.11 5.05
N PRO A 42 -3.74 -11.38 5.50
CA PRO A 42 -4.53 -11.71 6.67
C PRO A 42 -3.85 -11.18 7.94
N VAL A 43 -4.55 -10.34 8.70
CA VAL A 43 -4.07 -9.81 9.99
C VAL A 43 -4.68 -10.60 11.14
N ASP A 44 -5.99 -10.82 11.07
CA ASP A 44 -6.74 -11.68 11.99
C ASP A 44 -7.83 -12.42 11.20
N PRO A 45 -7.47 -13.52 10.51
CA PRO A 45 -8.40 -14.25 9.66
C PRO A 45 -9.53 -14.93 10.45
N ALA A 46 -9.36 -15.17 11.76
CA ALA A 46 -10.42 -15.71 12.60
C ALA A 46 -11.58 -14.72 12.77
N ASN A 47 -11.27 -13.42 12.80
CA ASN A 47 -12.24 -12.32 12.81
C ASN A 47 -12.43 -11.67 11.43
N GLY A 48 -11.89 -12.27 10.37
CA GLY A 48 -12.03 -11.76 9.00
C GLY A 48 -11.33 -10.43 8.75
N THR A 49 -10.27 -10.09 9.49
CA THR A 49 -9.54 -8.82 9.33
C THR A 49 -8.35 -9.00 8.39
N TYR A 50 -8.32 -8.19 7.34
CA TYR A 50 -7.27 -8.21 6.32
C TYR A 50 -6.71 -6.81 6.10
N ALA A 51 -5.43 -6.71 5.81
CA ALA A 51 -4.76 -5.47 5.43
C ALA A 51 -4.51 -5.41 3.92
N LEU A 52 -4.57 -4.20 3.38
CA LEU A 52 -4.18 -3.88 2.02
C LEU A 52 -3.61 -2.46 1.96
N LEU A 53 -2.71 -2.23 1.01
CA LEU A 53 -2.24 -0.89 0.66
C LEU A 53 -3.14 -0.30 -0.42
N VAL A 54 -3.53 0.95 -0.21
CA VAL A 54 -4.29 1.74 -1.19
C VAL A 54 -3.59 3.07 -1.44
N THR A 55 -3.91 3.72 -2.55
CA THR A 55 -3.44 5.10 -2.78
C THR A 55 -3.94 6.03 -1.67
N ALA A 56 -3.14 7.03 -1.30
CA ALA A 56 -3.53 8.00 -0.27
C ALA A 56 -4.85 8.72 -0.63
N GLU A 57 -5.08 9.00 -1.92
CA GLU A 57 -6.32 9.58 -2.42
C GLU A 57 -7.53 8.68 -2.19
N ALA A 58 -7.41 7.38 -2.48
CA ALA A 58 -8.48 6.41 -2.21
C ALA A 58 -8.75 6.28 -0.71
N GLY A 59 -7.69 6.25 0.11
CA GLY A 59 -7.81 6.25 1.57
C GLY A 59 -8.57 7.48 2.10
N ALA A 60 -8.26 8.68 1.60
CA ALA A 60 -8.96 9.91 1.96
C ALA A 60 -10.43 9.90 1.50
N ARG A 61 -10.70 9.38 0.30
CA ARG A 61 -12.06 9.21 -0.23
C ARG A 61 -12.90 8.29 0.65
N LEU A 62 -12.33 7.16 1.07
CA LEU A 62 -13.00 6.20 1.94
C LEU A 62 -13.39 6.82 3.29
N GLN A 63 -12.58 7.71 3.86
CA GLN A 63 -12.91 8.38 5.14
C GLN A 63 -14.16 9.26 5.04
N GLY A 64 -14.38 9.86 3.87
CA GLY A 64 -15.55 10.69 3.59
C GLY A 64 -16.81 9.92 3.20
N ALA A 65 -16.70 8.61 2.91
CA ALA A 65 -17.79 7.79 2.39
C ALA A 65 -18.61 7.13 3.53
N PRO A 66 -19.87 7.52 3.76
CA PRO A 66 -20.70 6.95 4.84
C PRO A 66 -21.04 5.48 4.62
N GLU A 67 -21.07 5.00 3.37
CA GLU A 67 -21.33 3.59 3.02
C GLU A 67 -20.20 2.63 3.40
N ALA A 68 -18.97 3.15 3.57
CA ALA A 68 -17.81 2.37 3.95
C ALA A 68 -17.58 2.36 5.48
N ARG A 69 -18.33 3.17 6.25
CA ARG A 69 -18.19 3.24 7.72
C ARG A 69 -18.42 1.87 8.37
N GLY A 70 -17.47 1.46 9.20
CA GLY A 70 -17.51 0.19 9.93
C GLY A 70 -17.10 -1.04 9.12
N SER A 71 -16.87 -0.90 7.81
CA SER A 71 -16.35 -1.99 6.97
C SER A 71 -14.82 -2.05 6.92
N TYR A 72 -14.16 -0.98 7.37
CA TYR A 72 -12.70 -0.88 7.40
C TYR A 72 -12.23 0.06 8.52
N GLN A 73 -10.92 0.01 8.85
CA GLN A 73 -10.22 0.96 9.72
C GLN A 73 -8.98 1.53 9.02
N GLY A 74 -8.57 2.73 9.43
CA GLY A 74 -7.47 3.48 8.84
C GLY A 74 -7.92 4.82 8.23
N PRO A 75 -7.09 5.45 7.40
CA PRO A 75 -5.77 5.01 6.95
C PRO A 75 -4.72 5.08 8.06
N PHE A 76 -3.85 4.08 8.08
CA PHE A 76 -2.62 4.05 8.86
C PHE A 76 -1.46 4.51 7.97
N ALA A 77 -0.53 5.27 8.54
CA ALA A 77 0.59 5.81 7.79
C ALA A 77 1.51 4.69 7.28
N ASN A 78 1.92 4.78 6.00
CA ASN A 78 2.95 3.93 5.39
C ASN A 78 4.08 4.81 4.82
N PRO A 79 4.84 5.53 5.68
CA PRO A 79 5.88 6.43 5.21
C PRO A 79 7.03 5.65 4.58
N LYS A 80 7.59 6.17 3.49
CA LYS A 80 8.82 5.64 2.91
C LYS A 80 9.97 5.81 3.92
N ILE A 81 10.75 4.75 4.09
CA ILE A 81 11.98 4.82 4.87
C ILE A 81 13.02 5.57 4.01
N GLU A 82 13.41 6.75 4.44
CA GLU A 82 14.50 7.53 3.85
C GLU A 82 15.81 7.22 4.60
N PRO A 83 16.97 7.28 3.92
CA PRO A 83 18.25 7.04 4.57
C PRO A 83 18.49 8.07 5.69
N PHE A 84 19.16 7.61 6.75
CA PHE A 84 19.61 8.52 7.80
C PHE A 84 20.81 9.33 7.29
N GLY A 85 20.68 10.66 7.34
CA GLY A 85 21.74 11.59 6.93
C GLY A 85 21.78 11.85 5.42
N PRO A 86 22.69 12.71 4.95
CA PRO A 86 22.79 13.05 3.54
C PRO A 86 23.11 11.81 2.70
N VAL A 87 22.37 11.62 1.60
CA VAL A 87 22.69 10.59 0.61
C VAL A 87 24.10 10.83 0.08
N GLN A 88 25.02 9.91 0.34
CA GLN A 88 26.33 9.97 -0.31
C GLN A 88 26.12 9.64 -1.79
N PRO A 89 26.58 10.50 -2.72
CA PRO A 89 26.66 10.12 -4.12
C PRO A 89 27.45 8.82 -4.20
N LYS A 90 26.97 7.85 -4.98
CA LYS A 90 27.84 6.75 -5.38
C LYS A 90 28.92 7.38 -6.25
N ASP A 91 30.16 7.37 -5.78
CA ASP A 91 31.28 7.69 -6.65
C ASP A 91 31.19 6.74 -7.85
N ASP A 92 30.95 7.31 -9.04
CA ASP A 92 31.04 6.58 -10.30
C ASP A 92 32.44 5.96 -10.34
N GLU A 93 32.49 4.64 -10.17
CA GLU A 93 33.68 3.83 -10.35
C GLU A 93 34.12 4.00 -11.81
N THR A 94 34.95 5.01 -12.04
CA THR A 94 35.58 5.26 -13.33
C THR A 94 36.67 4.20 -13.44
N ASP A 95 36.29 3.06 -14.00
CA ASP A 95 37.20 2.04 -14.52
C ASP A 95 37.99 2.65 -15.69
N GLU A 96 39.00 3.46 -15.38
CA GLU A 96 40.08 3.78 -16.32
C GLU A 96 41.30 2.94 -15.95
N GLY A 97 41.18 1.64 -16.22
CA GLY A 97 42.32 0.77 -16.43
C GLY A 97 42.64 0.67 -17.92
N ASP A 98 43.44 1.59 -18.47
CA ASP A 98 44.15 1.34 -19.74
C ASP A 98 45.65 1.45 -19.51
N GLY A 99 46.31 0.30 -19.65
CA GLY A 99 47.72 0.10 -19.36
C GLY A 99 48.65 0.66 -20.43
N ARG A 100 49.84 1.04 -20.00
CA ARG A 100 51.05 1.10 -20.82
C ARG A 100 52.24 0.56 -20.06
#